data_AF-A0A5C7L4Z1-F1
#
_entry.id   AF-A0A5C7L4Z1-F1
#
_cell.length_a   1.000
_cell.length_b   1.000
_cell.length_c   1.000
_cell.angle_alpha   90.00
_cell.angle_beta   90.00
_cell.angle_gamma   90.00
#
_symmetry.space_group_name_H-M   'P 1'
#
loop_
_entity.id
_entity.type
_entity.pdbx_description
1 polymer ?
#
loop_
_entity_poly.entity_id
_entity_poly.type
_entity_poly.pdbx_seq_one_letter_code
_entity_poly.pdbx_strand_id
1 'polypeptide(L)'
;MEHDAMKRTLALAAALFASAAASAADRYLPGGNDDPNLRAAQYQNDENRYFSALTELLAVPRSNDKAADRYQWLLAENYLSFGMGQRAEPIYRELAISATDHLLLGQARLRLARFDYERGYYEQARSALLKMQEHLPKPLVDEWQDLSARVLMAQGRYNEAVAVLTSTDNASQQSPYTRYNLGVALINDGRVPQGRDVLDRIGRMRVETLDDLALRDKANLTLGWHFLHNQLGGSAKPIFGRVRSQGPYSNRALLGLGWAELSPQGTKQARATLADEELQGSPFTTFSTLGVLLRPGFLDRDIFKRAGMRDFKLDKLAKGEQDALKRALAAWVELINRDPMDPAVQEGWLAIPYSLDKLGAHAQALQFYEKAVDNLENNRKRADAAMTSIREGRMVETIVRRDIDAESGWEWKLKDLPDAPETYYLQNLLAEHRFQEALKNYRDVRMMQRNLDSWKARLDTMETAYKQPRPDVAPEILFRRATEDWTPSWTEPAMTLRADTALAAPGSYDAKAAPASPPAIELATGMPKRFDGDWEKIQSLKARQASLHALLETAANDQGKVLQTMAINELTGQKKQIEKYLVEARFALARLYDRQLKGELDDQH
;
A
#
# COMPACT_ATOMS: atom_id res chain seq x y z
N MET A 1 74.91 1.04 15.58
CA MET A 1 74.20 0.71 16.83
C MET A 1 72.80 1.33 16.87
N GLU A 2 72.60 2.56 16.40
CA GLU A 2 71.26 3.20 16.36
C GLU A 2 70.29 2.57 15.34
N HIS A 3 70.79 2.10 14.19
CA HIS A 3 69.94 1.49 13.15
C HIS A 3 69.27 0.18 13.57
N ASP A 4 69.86 -0.52 14.56
CA ASP A 4 69.35 -1.79 15.07
C ASP A 4 68.34 -1.56 16.22
N ALA A 5 68.49 -0.45 16.96
CA ALA A 5 67.52 -0.02 17.95
C ALA A 5 66.19 0.44 17.30
N MET A 6 66.26 1.14 16.16
CA MET A 6 65.06 1.63 15.45
C MET A 6 64.28 0.51 14.73
N LYS A 7 64.97 -0.54 14.25
CA LYS A 7 64.29 -1.74 13.71
C LYS A 7 63.61 -2.56 14.81
N ARG A 8 64.22 -2.61 16.00
CA ARG A 8 63.63 -3.30 17.16
C ARG A 8 62.41 -2.57 17.70
N THR A 9 62.39 -1.24 17.73
CA THR A 9 61.21 -0.48 18.15
C THR A 9 60.07 -0.53 17.14
N LEU A 10 60.35 -0.50 15.83
CA LEU A 10 59.32 -0.72 14.80
C LEU A 10 58.77 -2.16 14.81
N ALA A 11 59.63 -3.16 15.05
CA ALA A 11 59.20 -4.55 15.18
C ALA A 11 58.39 -4.80 16.46
N LEU A 12 58.73 -4.11 17.56
CA LEU A 12 57.96 -4.16 18.81
C LEU A 12 56.58 -3.50 18.64
N ALA A 13 56.51 -2.38 17.94
CA ALA A 13 55.25 -1.70 17.64
C ALA A 13 54.36 -2.51 16.68
N ALA A 14 54.95 -3.15 15.66
CA ALA A 14 54.21 -4.05 14.76
C ALA A 14 53.77 -5.35 15.45
N ALA A 15 54.55 -5.88 16.40
CA ALA A 15 54.18 -7.04 17.21
C ALA A 15 53.08 -6.72 18.23
N LEU A 16 53.11 -5.52 18.83
CA LEU A 16 52.05 -5.04 19.74
C LEU A 16 50.72 -4.76 19.01
N PHE A 17 50.76 -4.34 17.74
CA PHE A 17 49.55 -4.22 16.91
C PHE A 17 49.05 -5.57 16.38
N ALA A 18 49.94 -6.56 16.17
CA ALA A 18 49.54 -7.90 15.72
C ALA A 18 48.98 -8.78 16.85
N SER A 19 49.42 -8.60 18.10
CA SER A 19 48.93 -9.37 19.26
C SER A 19 47.58 -8.91 19.81
N ALA A 20 47.07 -7.74 19.40
CA ALA A 20 45.73 -7.28 19.75
C ALA A 20 44.64 -7.82 18.80
N ALA A 21 45.01 -8.41 17.66
CA ALA A 21 44.08 -8.87 16.64
C ALA A 21 43.74 -10.38 16.72
N ALA A 22 44.38 -11.13 17.62
CA ALA A 22 44.17 -12.56 17.73
C ALA A 22 43.70 -12.92 19.15
N SER A 23 42.51 -13.53 19.24
CA SER A 23 41.87 -14.07 20.45
C SER A 23 40.97 -13.11 21.26
N ALA A 24 40.02 -12.46 20.59
CA ALA A 24 38.64 -12.53 21.08
C ALA A 24 37.96 -13.62 20.25
N ALA A 25 37.95 -14.86 20.74
CA ALA A 25 36.94 -15.80 20.28
C ALA A 25 35.62 -15.26 20.83
N ASP A 26 34.91 -14.44 20.05
CA ASP A 26 33.60 -13.94 20.41
C ASP A 26 32.76 -15.15 20.82
N ARG A 27 32.50 -15.27 22.12
CA ARG A 27 31.69 -16.36 22.65
C ARG A 27 30.31 -16.19 22.02
N TYR A 28 29.93 -17.16 21.19
CA TYR A 28 28.58 -17.22 20.64
C TYR A 28 27.57 -17.13 21.79
N LEU A 29 26.85 -16.02 21.83
CA LEU A 29 25.76 -15.75 22.74
C LEU A 29 24.48 -15.78 21.91
N PRO A 30 23.61 -16.80 22.08
CA PRO A 30 22.30 -16.82 21.45
C PRO A 30 21.54 -15.51 21.76
N GLY A 31 21.01 -14.86 20.73
CA GLY A 31 20.34 -13.56 20.83
C GLY A 31 21.26 -12.34 20.96
N GLY A 32 22.58 -12.53 20.93
CA GLY A 32 23.56 -11.44 20.87
C GLY A 32 23.68 -10.81 19.48
N ASN A 33 24.38 -9.69 19.38
CA ASN A 33 24.51 -8.92 18.12
C ASN A 33 25.16 -9.72 16.97
N ASP A 34 25.98 -10.72 17.28
CA ASP A 34 26.71 -11.56 16.31
C ASP A 34 26.03 -12.92 16.05
N ASP A 35 24.87 -13.17 16.66
CA ASP A 35 24.10 -14.40 16.45
C ASP A 35 23.77 -14.58 14.95
N PRO A 36 24.18 -15.70 14.32
CA PRO A 36 23.82 -16.00 12.93
C PRO A 36 22.32 -15.97 12.68
N ASN A 37 21.49 -16.38 13.64
CA ASN A 37 20.02 -16.36 13.50
C ASN A 37 19.48 -14.92 13.47
N LEU A 38 20.09 -14.01 14.25
CA LEU A 38 19.71 -12.60 14.22
C LEU A 38 20.09 -11.95 12.89
N ARG A 39 21.25 -12.32 12.33
CA ARG A 39 21.69 -11.87 11.00
C ARG A 39 20.84 -12.45 9.87
N ALA A 40 20.46 -13.72 9.97
CA ALA A 40 19.53 -14.34 9.03
C ALA A 40 18.17 -13.63 9.08
N ALA A 41 17.64 -13.38 10.27
CA ALA A 41 16.37 -12.68 10.43
C ALA A 41 16.44 -11.25 9.88
N GLN A 42 17.57 -10.56 10.06
CA GLN A 42 17.79 -9.24 9.46
C GLN A 42 17.77 -9.32 7.94
N TYR A 43 18.47 -10.30 7.35
CA TYR A 43 18.48 -10.51 5.91
C TYR A 43 17.06 -10.76 5.37
N GLN A 44 16.27 -11.61 6.04
CA GLN A 44 14.87 -11.84 5.69
C GLN A 44 14.04 -10.56 5.79
N ASN A 45 14.22 -9.78 6.86
CA ASN A 45 13.55 -8.49 7.05
C ASN A 45 13.85 -7.53 5.90
N ASP A 46 15.12 -7.42 5.50
CA ASP A 46 15.55 -6.53 4.41
C ASP A 46 14.99 -6.96 3.05
N GLU A 47 14.69 -8.25 2.86
CA GLU A 47 13.97 -8.80 1.70
C GLU A 47 12.43 -8.67 1.82
N ASN A 48 11.90 -8.04 2.87
CA ASN A 48 10.48 -7.98 3.22
C ASN A 48 9.84 -9.37 3.45
N ARG A 49 10.62 -10.34 3.94
CA ARG A 49 10.17 -11.67 4.33
C ARG A 49 9.89 -11.74 5.83
N TYR A 50 8.94 -10.90 6.26
CA TYR A 50 8.68 -10.64 7.67
C TYR A 50 8.20 -11.88 8.43
N PHE A 51 7.43 -12.77 7.78
CA PHE A 51 7.02 -14.02 8.41
C PHE A 51 8.21 -14.93 8.69
N SER A 52 9.07 -15.18 7.69
CA SER A 52 10.29 -15.97 7.86
C SER A 52 11.19 -15.38 8.95
N ALA A 53 11.44 -14.06 8.91
CA ALA A 53 12.20 -13.35 9.93
C ALA A 53 11.63 -13.57 11.35
N LEU A 54 10.31 -13.45 11.53
CA LEU A 54 9.65 -13.75 12.81
C LEU A 54 9.87 -15.19 13.26
N THR A 55 9.76 -16.16 12.34
CA THR A 55 9.97 -17.56 12.70
C THR A 55 11.40 -17.84 13.15
N GLU A 56 12.40 -17.21 12.52
CA GLU A 56 13.80 -17.32 12.91
C GLU A 56 14.04 -16.65 14.29
N LEU A 57 13.51 -15.45 14.50
CA LEU A 57 13.64 -14.74 15.79
C LEU A 57 12.99 -15.51 16.95
N LEU A 58 11.79 -16.07 16.72
CA LEU A 58 11.08 -16.82 17.75
C LEU A 58 11.73 -18.17 18.08
N ALA A 59 12.60 -18.69 17.20
CA ALA A 59 13.38 -19.89 17.45
C ALA A 59 14.63 -19.62 18.30
N VAL A 60 15.09 -18.37 18.42
CA VAL A 60 16.26 -18.01 19.24
C VAL A 60 15.94 -18.26 20.72
N PRO A 61 16.73 -19.10 21.43
CA PRO A 61 16.54 -19.32 22.85
C PRO A 61 16.66 -18.01 23.62
N ARG A 62 15.65 -17.68 24.44
CA ARG A 62 15.71 -16.53 25.33
C ARG A 62 16.77 -16.81 26.40
N SER A 63 17.95 -16.18 26.28
CA SER A 63 18.89 -16.12 27.39
C SER A 63 18.23 -15.39 28.57
N ASN A 64 18.57 -15.77 29.80
CA ASN A 64 18.10 -15.07 31.00
C ASN A 64 18.62 -13.63 31.11
N ASP A 65 19.68 -13.30 30.35
CA ASP A 65 20.12 -11.92 30.17
C ASP A 65 19.20 -11.18 29.22
N LYS A 66 18.93 -9.90 29.52
CA LYS A 66 18.17 -8.97 28.67
C LYS A 66 18.59 -9.19 27.22
N ALA A 67 17.67 -9.70 26.40
CA ALA A 67 17.91 -9.88 24.98
C ALA A 67 18.50 -8.58 24.42
N ALA A 68 19.50 -8.67 23.54
CA ALA A 68 20.16 -7.49 23.00
C ALA A 68 19.09 -6.54 22.42
N ASP A 69 19.24 -5.23 22.64
CA ASP A 69 18.28 -4.22 22.15
C ASP A 69 17.93 -4.45 20.66
N ARG A 70 18.92 -4.85 19.86
CA ARG A 70 18.76 -5.20 18.43
C ARG A 70 17.74 -6.33 18.19
N TYR A 71 17.75 -7.39 18.99
CA TYR A 71 16.78 -8.48 18.87
C TYR A 71 15.36 -7.98 19.14
N GLN A 72 15.17 -7.20 20.21
CA GLN A 72 13.86 -6.65 20.56
C GLN A 72 13.34 -5.69 19.48
N TRP A 73 14.22 -4.83 18.93
CA TRP A 73 13.90 -3.95 17.80
C TRP A 73 13.43 -4.74 16.59
N LEU A 74 14.24 -5.71 16.15
CA LEU A 74 13.93 -6.49 14.96
C LEU A 74 12.65 -7.32 15.15
N LEU A 75 12.42 -7.87 16.34
CA LEU A 75 11.19 -8.58 16.67
C LEU A 75 9.96 -7.67 16.61
N ALA A 76 10.02 -6.47 17.20
CA ALA A 76 8.91 -5.51 17.18
C ALA A 76 8.62 -5.01 15.75
N GLU A 77 9.67 -4.71 14.99
CA GLU A 77 9.57 -4.29 13.60
C GLU A 77 8.91 -5.36 12.74
N ASN A 78 9.38 -6.61 12.83
CA ASN A 78 8.82 -7.70 12.04
C ASN A 78 7.39 -8.04 12.46
N TYR A 79 7.06 -7.94 13.76
CA TYR A 79 5.67 -8.07 14.20
C TYR A 79 4.78 -7.00 13.59
N LEU A 80 5.21 -5.73 13.63
CA LEU A 80 4.45 -4.63 13.04
C LEU A 80 4.32 -4.81 11.53
N SER A 81 5.41 -5.12 10.83
CA SER A 81 5.52 -5.36 9.38
C SER A 81 4.66 -6.51 8.89
N PHE A 82 4.49 -7.54 9.72
CA PHE A 82 3.57 -8.63 9.45
C PHE A 82 2.10 -8.31 9.79
N GLY A 83 1.83 -7.16 10.41
CA GLY A 83 0.48 -6.71 10.78
C GLY A 83 0.03 -7.07 12.20
N MET A 84 0.96 -7.49 13.06
CA MET A 84 0.71 -7.83 14.48
C MET A 84 1.05 -6.65 15.40
N GLY A 85 0.41 -5.49 15.20
CA GLY A 85 0.64 -4.28 16.01
C GLY A 85 0.49 -4.51 17.52
N GLN A 86 -0.47 -5.34 17.95
CA GLN A 86 -0.69 -5.68 19.38
C GLN A 86 0.48 -6.46 20.00
N ARG A 87 1.29 -7.15 19.20
CA ARG A 87 2.51 -7.83 19.65
C ARG A 87 3.71 -6.87 19.65
N ALA A 88 3.75 -5.94 18.69
CA ALA A 88 4.82 -4.96 18.55
C ALA A 88 4.77 -3.85 19.62
N GLU A 89 3.59 -3.30 19.91
CA GLU A 89 3.41 -2.20 20.86
C GLU A 89 4.05 -2.42 22.24
N PRO A 90 3.82 -3.55 22.95
CA PRO A 90 4.43 -3.76 24.27
C PRO A 90 5.96 -3.80 24.19
N ILE A 91 6.53 -4.31 23.09
CA ILE A 91 7.99 -4.33 22.89
C ILE A 91 8.51 -2.90 22.68
N TYR A 92 7.85 -2.08 21.87
CA TYR A 92 8.22 -0.67 21.71
C TYR A 92 8.09 0.13 23.01
N ARG A 93 7.13 -0.23 23.87
CA ARG A 93 6.99 0.40 25.19
C ARG A 93 8.13 0.03 26.12
N GLU A 94 8.58 -1.23 26.11
CA GLU A 94 9.74 -1.69 26.86
C GLU A 94 11.02 -1.02 26.37
N LEU A 95 11.24 -1.03 25.04
CA LEU A 95 12.37 -0.36 24.39
C LEU A 95 12.41 1.14 24.71
N ALA A 96 11.26 1.80 24.85
CA ALA A 96 11.21 3.21 25.20
C ALA A 96 11.79 3.55 26.60
N ILE A 97 11.85 2.57 27.51
CA ILE A 97 12.38 2.78 28.87
C ILE A 97 13.91 2.80 28.85
N SER A 98 14.54 1.99 27.99
CA SER A 98 16.00 1.86 27.89
C SER A 98 16.63 2.56 26.68
N ALA A 99 15.83 3.01 25.71
CA ALA A 99 16.32 3.56 24.46
C ALA A 99 17.16 4.83 24.66
N THR A 100 18.39 4.78 24.17
CA THR A 100 19.29 5.94 24.01
C THR A 100 19.07 6.65 22.68
N ASP A 101 18.61 5.94 21.65
CA ASP A 101 18.27 6.50 20.35
C ASP A 101 16.80 6.92 20.28
N HIS A 102 16.54 8.19 20.62
CA HIS A 102 15.20 8.77 20.56
C HIS A 102 14.68 8.97 19.13
N LEU A 103 15.55 9.06 18.12
CA LEU A 103 15.14 9.20 16.73
C LEU A 103 14.55 7.89 16.22
N LEU A 104 15.26 6.77 16.45
CA LEU A 104 14.78 5.44 16.09
C LEU A 104 13.46 5.11 16.79
N LEU A 105 13.33 5.43 18.08
CA LEU A 105 12.08 5.25 18.82
C LEU A 105 10.94 6.10 18.27
N GLY A 106 11.22 7.36 17.90
CA GLY A 106 10.26 8.23 17.25
C GLY A 106 9.77 7.66 15.92
N GLN A 107 10.67 7.17 15.07
CA GLN A 107 10.34 6.54 13.78
C GLN A 107 9.47 5.29 13.96
N ALA A 108 9.84 4.41 14.88
CA ALA A 108 9.08 3.20 15.17
C ALA A 108 7.67 3.50 15.67
N ARG A 109 7.51 4.49 16.56
CA ARG A 109 6.20 4.93 17.05
C ARG A 109 5.36 5.61 15.94
N LEU A 110 5.97 6.37 15.04
CA LEU A 110 5.29 6.92 13.86
C LEU A 110 4.82 5.80 12.93
N ARG A 111 5.63 4.77 12.71
CA ARG A 111 5.25 3.59 11.92
C ARG A 111 4.09 2.84 12.57
N LEU A 112 4.07 2.68 13.89
CA LEU A 112 2.94 2.09 14.62
C LEU A 112 1.66 2.94 14.46
N ALA A 113 1.75 4.26 14.63
CA ALA A 113 0.61 5.15 14.43
C ALA A 113 0.11 5.15 12.97
N ARG A 114 1.03 5.04 12.00
CA ARG A 114 0.72 4.89 10.57
C ARG A 114 0.00 3.57 10.33
N PHE A 115 0.49 2.48 10.92
CA PHE A 115 -0.18 1.18 10.88
C PHE A 115 -1.60 1.28 11.44
N ASP A 116 -1.81 1.92 12.60
CA ASP A 116 -3.15 2.10 13.16
C ASP A 116 -4.07 2.93 12.26
N TYR A 117 -3.56 4.04 11.71
CA TYR A 117 -4.29 4.85 10.72
C TYR A 117 -4.66 4.01 9.49
N GLU A 118 -3.69 3.26 8.97
CA GLU A 118 -3.86 2.31 7.87
C GLU A 118 -4.67 1.05 8.26
N ARG A 119 -5.14 0.90 9.50
CA ARG A 119 -6.14 -0.12 9.85
C ARG A 119 -7.51 0.48 10.11
N GLY A 120 -7.65 1.80 9.99
CA GLY A 120 -8.86 2.54 10.36
C GLY A 120 -9.01 2.73 11.86
N TYR A 121 -7.99 2.42 12.66
CA TYR A 121 -7.92 2.61 14.11
C TYR A 121 -7.57 4.06 14.44
N TYR A 122 -8.41 4.99 13.97
CA TYR A 122 -8.11 6.43 14.03
C TYR A 122 -7.95 6.97 15.45
N GLU A 123 -8.70 6.44 16.43
CA GLU A 123 -8.55 6.87 17.83
C GLU A 123 -7.23 6.38 18.45
N GLN A 124 -6.82 5.15 18.15
CA GLN A 124 -5.54 4.60 18.59
C GLN A 124 -4.39 5.39 17.97
N ALA A 125 -4.43 5.61 16.65
CA ALA A 125 -3.44 6.42 15.94
C ALA A 125 -3.34 7.83 16.53
N ARG A 126 -4.48 8.51 16.76
CA ARG A 126 -4.51 9.85 17.36
C ARG A 126 -3.91 9.85 18.77
N SER A 127 -4.30 8.91 19.62
CA SER A 127 -3.78 8.79 20.98
C SER A 127 -2.26 8.57 21.00
N ALA A 128 -1.76 7.73 20.11
CA ALA A 128 -0.32 7.50 19.95
C ALA A 128 0.40 8.80 19.52
N LEU A 129 -0.10 9.49 18.50
CA LEU A 129 0.50 10.73 17.98
C LEU A 129 0.50 11.86 19.00
N LEU A 130 -0.57 12.03 19.78
CA LEU A 130 -0.64 13.03 20.84
C LEU A 130 0.41 12.79 21.93
N LYS A 131 0.60 11.53 22.35
CA LYS A 131 1.62 11.17 23.36
C LYS A 131 3.04 11.42 22.87
N MET A 132 3.28 11.36 21.55
CA MET A 132 4.59 11.58 20.97
C MET A 132 4.99 13.06 20.93
N GLN A 133 4.02 13.99 20.93
CA GLN A 133 4.25 15.41 20.65
C GLN A 133 5.29 16.06 21.56
N GLU A 134 5.28 15.76 22.86
CA GLU A 134 6.15 16.41 23.86
C GLU A 134 7.64 16.10 23.66
N HIS A 135 7.97 14.89 23.18
CA HIS A 135 9.34 14.40 23.06
C HIS A 135 9.70 14.08 21.60
N LEU A 136 9.05 14.74 20.64
CA LEU A 136 9.23 14.45 19.22
C LEU A 136 10.59 14.98 18.73
N PRO A 137 11.46 14.11 18.18
CA PRO A 137 12.70 14.56 17.54
C PRO A 137 12.41 15.51 16.36
N LYS A 138 13.19 16.61 16.25
CA LYS A 138 13.01 17.62 15.20
C LYS A 138 12.90 17.05 13.77
N PRO A 139 13.71 16.04 13.35
CA PRO A 139 13.61 15.47 12.01
C PRO A 139 12.26 14.80 11.69
N LEU A 140 11.46 14.49 12.71
CA LEU A 140 10.19 13.78 12.56
C LEU A 140 8.95 14.69 12.60
N VAL A 141 9.14 15.99 12.78
CA VAL A 141 8.02 16.96 12.91
C VAL A 141 7.13 16.95 11.68
N ASP A 142 7.72 17.00 10.48
CA ASP A 142 6.97 17.06 9.22
C ASP A 142 6.16 15.78 8.99
N GLU A 143 6.75 14.62 9.22
CA GLU A 143 6.07 13.32 9.09
C GLU A 143 4.95 13.17 10.12
N TRP A 144 5.20 13.58 11.37
CA TRP A 144 4.20 13.58 12.43
C TRP A 144 3.03 14.52 12.12
N GLN A 145 3.29 15.72 11.61
CA GLN A 145 2.25 16.68 11.23
C GLN A 145 1.39 16.14 10.09
N ASP A 146 2.01 15.58 9.05
CA ASP A 146 1.29 14.99 7.92
C ASP A 146 0.39 13.83 8.37
N LEU A 147 0.92 12.90 9.17
CA LEU A 147 0.15 11.75 9.66
C LEU A 147 -0.96 12.19 10.64
N SER A 148 -0.67 13.11 11.56
CA SER A 148 -1.65 13.65 12.50
C SER A 148 -2.79 14.35 11.78
N ALA A 149 -2.49 15.15 10.74
CA ALA A 149 -3.50 15.81 9.94
C ALA A 149 -4.39 14.82 9.20
N ARG A 150 -3.83 13.76 8.60
CA ARG A 150 -4.62 12.71 7.92
C ARG A 150 -5.54 11.97 8.89
N VAL A 151 -5.07 11.65 10.09
CA VAL A 151 -5.89 11.04 11.15
C VAL A 151 -7.03 11.97 11.55
N LEU A 152 -6.75 13.24 11.78
CA LEU A 152 -7.76 14.25 12.16
C LEU A 152 -8.79 14.47 11.05
N MET A 153 -8.36 14.55 9.78
CA MET A 153 -9.25 14.66 8.62
C MET A 153 -10.15 13.43 8.48
N ALA A 154 -9.63 12.21 8.71
CA ALA A 154 -10.44 10.99 8.69
C ALA A 154 -11.52 10.96 9.78
N GLN A 155 -11.29 11.67 10.89
CA GLN A 155 -12.28 11.89 11.97
C GLN A 155 -13.19 13.11 11.74
N GLY A 156 -13.04 13.83 10.62
CA GLY A 156 -13.79 15.06 10.32
C GLY A 156 -13.36 16.29 11.12
N ARG A 157 -12.23 16.25 11.82
CA ARG A 157 -11.70 17.32 12.68
C ARG A 157 -10.80 18.27 11.89
N TYR A 158 -11.39 18.96 10.92
CA TYR A 158 -10.66 19.76 9.93
C TYR A 158 -9.94 20.98 10.54
N ASN A 159 -10.55 21.65 11.51
CA ASN A 159 -9.93 22.79 12.20
C ASN A 159 -8.62 22.43 12.89
N GLU A 160 -8.59 21.27 13.58
CA GLU A 160 -7.40 20.77 14.25
C GLU A 160 -6.35 20.30 13.25
N ALA A 161 -6.77 19.69 12.14
CA ALA A 161 -5.84 19.32 11.06
C ALA A 161 -5.13 20.56 10.48
N VAL A 162 -5.88 21.64 10.24
CA VAL A 162 -5.31 22.91 9.80
C VAL A 162 -4.34 23.46 10.85
N ALA A 163 -4.72 23.45 12.13
CA ALA A 163 -3.86 23.93 13.21
C ALA A 163 -2.55 23.14 13.32
N VAL A 164 -2.59 21.82 13.18
CA VAL A 164 -1.38 20.97 13.19
C VAL A 164 -0.47 21.30 12.02
N LEU A 165 -1.01 21.40 10.80
CA LEU A 165 -0.25 21.67 9.58
C LEU A 165 0.30 23.10 9.47
N THR A 166 -0.18 24.02 10.32
CA THR A 166 0.28 25.43 10.36
C THR A 166 0.93 25.79 11.70
N SER A 167 1.15 24.80 12.58
CA SER A 167 1.70 25.01 13.92
C SER A 167 3.18 25.41 13.92
N THR A 168 3.90 25.14 12.84
CA THR A 168 5.33 25.41 12.67
C THR A 168 5.55 26.14 11.36
N ASP A 169 6.49 27.08 11.33
CA ASP A 169 6.94 27.73 10.11
C ASP A 169 7.87 26.79 9.31
N ASN A 170 7.29 25.72 8.78
CA ASN A 170 7.96 24.72 7.93
C ASN A 170 7.27 24.61 6.57
N ALA A 171 6.48 25.61 6.19
CA ALA A 171 5.67 25.59 4.98
C ALA A 171 6.51 25.24 3.74
N SER A 172 7.77 25.66 3.66
CA SER A 172 8.71 25.37 2.57
C SER A 172 9.21 23.92 2.53
N GLN A 173 9.29 23.24 3.67
CA GLN A 173 9.77 21.86 3.84
C GLN A 173 8.66 20.84 3.62
N GLN A 174 7.40 21.25 3.82
CA GLN A 174 6.23 20.38 3.63
C GLN A 174 6.15 19.78 2.23
N SER A 175 5.84 18.49 2.17
CA SER A 175 5.62 17.79 0.91
C SER A 175 4.40 18.35 0.15
N PRO A 176 4.37 18.22 -1.19
CA PRO A 176 3.17 18.55 -1.97
C PRO A 176 1.90 17.84 -1.49
N TYR A 177 2.02 16.60 -0.99
CA TYR A 177 0.89 15.84 -0.43
C TYR A 177 0.36 16.46 0.86
N THR A 178 1.26 16.90 1.74
CA THR A 178 0.92 17.56 3.00
C THR A 178 0.19 18.88 2.72
N ARG A 179 0.67 19.66 1.75
CA ARG A 179 -0.01 20.88 1.30
C ARG A 179 -1.36 20.58 0.64
N TYR A 180 -1.48 19.49 -0.12
CA TYR A 180 -2.77 19.08 -0.69
C TYR A 180 -3.79 18.79 0.42
N ASN A 181 -3.37 18.06 1.45
CA ASN A 181 -4.20 17.77 2.62
C ASN A 181 -4.59 19.05 3.36
N LEU A 182 -3.68 20.02 3.50
CA LEU A 182 -3.98 21.35 4.06
C LEU A 182 -5.07 22.06 3.24
N GLY A 183 -4.95 22.09 1.92
CA GLY A 183 -5.93 22.73 1.04
C GLY A 183 -7.33 22.10 1.17
N VAL A 184 -7.40 20.78 1.26
CA VAL A 184 -8.66 20.05 1.51
C VAL A 184 -9.20 20.34 2.91
N ALA A 185 -8.36 20.34 3.93
CA ALA A 185 -8.76 20.63 5.31
C ALA A 185 -9.31 22.06 5.43
N LEU A 186 -8.65 23.05 4.83
CA LEU A 186 -9.10 24.45 4.82
C LEU A 186 -10.47 24.64 4.15
N ILE A 187 -10.73 23.94 3.05
CA ILE A 187 -12.05 24.01 2.38
C ILE A 187 -13.13 23.44 3.29
N ASN A 188 -12.89 22.29 3.92
CA ASN A 188 -13.87 21.64 4.78
C ASN A 188 -14.03 22.33 6.15
N ASP A 189 -13.02 23.07 6.60
CA ASP A 189 -13.07 23.95 7.78
C ASP A 189 -13.85 25.27 7.52
N GLY A 190 -14.13 25.59 6.25
CA GLY A 190 -14.84 26.81 5.85
C GLY A 190 -13.91 27.98 5.47
N ARG A 191 -12.59 27.82 5.59
CA ARG A 191 -11.55 28.75 5.12
C ARG A 191 -11.31 28.61 3.60
N VAL A 192 -12.40 28.65 2.84
CA VAL A 192 -12.46 28.31 1.42
C VAL A 192 -11.47 29.10 0.54
N PRO A 193 -11.32 30.43 0.66
CA PRO A 193 -10.39 31.18 -0.18
C PRO A 193 -8.93 30.72 -0.05
N GLN A 194 -8.50 30.37 1.16
CA GLN A 194 -7.14 29.89 1.43
C GLN A 194 -6.94 28.48 0.89
N GLY A 195 -7.89 27.57 1.15
CA GLY A 195 -7.79 26.21 0.63
C GLY A 195 -7.78 26.15 -0.90
N ARG A 196 -8.51 27.04 -1.58
CA ARG A 196 -8.48 27.17 -3.04
C ARG A 196 -7.12 27.64 -3.56
N ASP A 197 -6.49 28.60 -2.90
CA ASP A 197 -5.15 29.09 -3.28
C ASP A 197 -4.10 27.99 -3.17
N VAL A 198 -4.11 27.26 -2.04
CA VAL A 198 -3.20 26.12 -1.81
C VAL A 198 -3.37 25.04 -2.89
N LEU A 199 -4.61 24.62 -3.18
CA LEU A 199 -4.87 23.63 -4.23
C LEU A 199 -4.51 24.13 -5.63
N ASP A 200 -4.73 25.41 -5.94
CA ASP A 200 -4.37 25.99 -7.24
C ASP A 200 -2.84 26.02 -7.45
N ARG A 201 -2.06 26.29 -6.40
CA ARG A 201 -0.58 26.20 -6.44
C ARG A 201 -0.11 24.79 -6.73
N ILE A 202 -0.67 23.79 -6.05
CA ILE A 202 -0.36 22.37 -6.29
C ILE A 202 -0.78 21.97 -7.71
N GLY A 203 -1.93 22.45 -8.18
CA GLY A 203 -2.39 22.25 -9.57
C GLY A 203 -1.47 22.86 -10.64
N ARG A 204 -0.49 23.68 -10.25
CA ARG A 204 0.52 24.32 -11.13
C ARG A 204 1.96 23.94 -10.76
N MET A 205 2.16 23.00 -9.84
CA MET A 205 3.49 22.61 -9.41
C MET A 205 4.33 22.06 -10.58
N ARG A 206 5.65 22.24 -10.48
CA ARG A 206 6.59 21.53 -11.35
C ARG A 206 6.50 20.04 -11.03
N VAL A 207 6.46 19.23 -12.08
CA VAL A 207 6.37 17.78 -11.99
C VAL A 207 7.78 17.21 -12.15
N GLU A 208 8.23 16.43 -11.18
CA GLU A 208 9.51 15.72 -11.23
C GLU A 208 9.30 14.22 -11.31
N THR A 209 8.25 13.72 -10.65
CA THR A 209 7.89 12.29 -10.61
C THR A 209 6.50 12.03 -11.21
N LEU A 210 6.20 10.75 -11.48
CA LEU A 210 4.85 10.33 -11.87
C LEU A 210 3.82 10.58 -10.77
N ASP A 211 4.25 10.51 -9.51
CA ASP A 211 3.43 10.77 -8.33
C ASP A 211 3.04 12.25 -8.24
N ASP A 212 3.99 13.15 -8.50
CA ASP A 212 3.72 14.59 -8.61
C ASP A 212 2.71 14.89 -9.73
N LEU A 213 2.83 14.20 -10.86
CA LEU A 213 1.90 14.36 -11.98
C LEU A 213 0.48 13.95 -11.57
N ALA A 214 0.33 12.80 -10.93
CA ALA A 214 -0.94 12.31 -10.42
C ALA A 214 -1.52 13.26 -9.36
N LEU A 215 -0.69 13.76 -8.44
CA LEU A 215 -1.11 14.71 -7.41
C LEU A 215 -1.56 16.04 -8.00
N ARG A 216 -0.84 16.58 -8.98
CA ARG A 216 -1.21 17.81 -9.70
C ARG A 216 -2.57 17.66 -10.39
N ASP A 217 -2.78 16.55 -11.09
CA ASP A 217 -4.06 16.26 -11.74
C ASP A 217 -5.19 16.09 -10.72
N LYS A 218 -4.92 15.42 -9.60
CA LYS A 218 -5.87 15.26 -8.49
C LYS A 218 -6.26 16.61 -7.89
N ALA A 219 -5.29 17.50 -7.65
CA ALA A 219 -5.53 18.86 -7.14
C ALA A 219 -6.41 19.67 -8.09
N ASN A 220 -6.11 19.66 -9.39
CA ASN A 220 -6.93 20.32 -10.40
C ASN A 220 -8.33 19.70 -10.48
N LEU A 221 -8.46 18.37 -10.46
CA LEU A 221 -9.77 17.71 -10.45
C LEU A 221 -10.60 18.13 -9.23
N THR A 222 -10.03 18.03 -8.02
CA THR A 222 -10.69 18.40 -6.76
C THR A 222 -11.13 19.87 -6.78
N LEU A 223 -10.25 20.78 -7.19
CA LEU A 223 -10.54 22.20 -7.26
C LEU A 223 -11.60 22.53 -8.34
N GLY A 224 -11.51 21.91 -9.51
CA GLY A 224 -12.47 22.09 -10.61
C GLY A 224 -13.88 21.66 -10.21
N TRP A 225 -14.02 20.48 -9.59
CA TRP A 225 -15.31 20.04 -9.06
C TRP A 225 -15.77 20.93 -7.92
N HIS A 226 -14.90 21.37 -7.02
CA HIS A 226 -15.28 22.30 -5.96
C HIS A 226 -15.86 23.60 -6.55
N PHE A 227 -15.28 24.16 -7.62
CA PHE A 227 -15.88 25.32 -8.31
C PHE A 227 -17.24 25.00 -8.95
N LEU A 228 -17.36 23.85 -9.61
CA LEU A 228 -18.59 23.45 -10.30
C LEU A 228 -19.77 23.27 -9.33
N HIS A 229 -19.55 22.63 -8.17
CA HIS A 229 -20.57 22.49 -7.11
C HIS A 229 -21.05 23.85 -6.57
N ASN A 230 -20.20 24.88 -6.65
CA ASN A 230 -20.52 26.24 -6.25
C ASN A 230 -21.04 27.12 -7.41
N GLN A 231 -21.41 26.52 -8.55
CA GLN A 231 -21.90 27.22 -9.75
C GLN A 231 -20.89 28.23 -10.33
N LEU A 232 -19.58 27.97 -10.15
CA LEU A 232 -18.49 28.80 -10.61
C LEU A 232 -17.85 28.21 -11.87
N GLY A 233 -18.66 27.96 -12.91
CA GLY A 233 -18.24 27.33 -14.16
C GLY A 233 -17.06 28.06 -14.83
N GLY A 234 -17.06 29.39 -14.81
CA GLY A 234 -15.98 30.20 -15.38
C GLY A 234 -14.62 29.97 -14.71
N SER A 235 -14.63 29.71 -13.40
CA SER A 235 -13.42 29.35 -12.65
C SER A 235 -13.05 27.87 -12.84
N ALA A 236 -14.03 26.98 -13.00
CA ALA A 236 -13.80 25.54 -13.18
C ALA A 236 -13.13 25.19 -14.53
N LYS A 237 -13.54 25.85 -15.62
CA LYS A 237 -13.04 25.60 -16.99
C LYS A 237 -11.50 25.54 -17.09
N PRO A 238 -10.75 26.60 -16.72
CA PRO A 238 -9.29 26.60 -16.85
C PRO A 238 -8.60 25.63 -15.89
N ILE A 239 -9.29 25.16 -14.84
CA ILE A 239 -8.74 24.19 -13.89
C ILE A 239 -8.84 22.77 -14.46
N PHE A 240 -10.03 22.38 -14.97
CA PHE A 240 -10.18 21.08 -15.63
C PHE A 240 -9.28 20.95 -16.86
N GLY A 241 -9.07 22.03 -17.61
CA GLY A 241 -8.16 22.04 -18.76
C GLY A 241 -6.68 21.82 -18.44
N ARG A 242 -6.27 21.85 -17.16
CA ARG A 242 -4.89 21.50 -16.74
C ARG A 242 -4.69 20.01 -16.51
N VAL A 243 -5.77 19.25 -16.33
CA VAL A 243 -5.69 17.80 -16.17
C VAL A 243 -5.33 17.19 -17.52
N ARG A 244 -4.38 16.26 -17.52
CA ARG A 244 -3.96 15.56 -18.74
C ARG A 244 -5.12 14.85 -19.43
N SER A 245 -5.01 14.69 -20.75
CA SER A 245 -6.02 13.97 -21.55
C SER A 245 -6.05 12.46 -21.26
N GLN A 246 -4.95 11.88 -20.79
CA GLN A 246 -4.82 10.45 -20.48
C GLN A 246 -4.24 10.22 -19.08
N GLY A 247 -5.01 9.58 -18.20
CA GLY A 247 -4.66 9.33 -16.81
C GLY A 247 -5.87 9.03 -15.92
N PRO A 248 -5.65 8.69 -14.63
CA PRO A 248 -6.72 8.25 -13.72
C PRO A 248 -7.81 9.29 -13.48
N TYR A 249 -7.49 10.57 -13.67
CA TYR A 249 -8.41 11.69 -13.41
C TYR A 249 -9.00 12.30 -14.69
N SER A 250 -8.58 11.81 -15.86
CA SER A 250 -8.88 12.44 -17.15
C SER A 250 -10.35 12.33 -17.55
N ASN A 251 -10.97 11.17 -17.38
CA ASN A 251 -12.37 10.95 -17.77
C ASN A 251 -13.30 11.87 -16.98
N ARG A 252 -13.09 11.93 -15.66
CA ARG A 252 -13.86 12.80 -14.77
C ARG A 252 -13.57 14.29 -15.00
N ALA A 253 -12.35 14.66 -15.39
CA ALA A 253 -12.01 16.03 -15.75
C ALA A 253 -12.66 16.46 -17.08
N LEU A 254 -12.72 15.59 -18.10
CA LEU A 254 -13.41 15.85 -19.36
C LEU A 254 -14.91 16.02 -19.17
N LEU A 255 -15.52 15.15 -18.36
CA LEU A 255 -16.92 15.30 -17.98
C LEU A 255 -17.16 16.66 -17.30
N GLY A 256 -16.34 16.97 -16.30
CA GLY A 256 -16.40 18.23 -15.55
C GLY A 256 -16.16 19.45 -16.43
N LEU A 257 -15.28 19.37 -17.44
CA LEU A 257 -15.03 20.44 -18.41
C LEU A 257 -16.28 20.74 -19.23
N GLY A 258 -16.98 19.70 -19.71
CA GLY A 258 -18.24 19.89 -20.44
C GLY A 258 -19.32 20.54 -19.57
N TRP A 259 -19.46 20.10 -18.32
CA TRP A 259 -20.38 20.75 -17.38
C TRP A 259 -19.99 22.17 -17.01
N ALA A 260 -18.68 22.45 -16.87
CA ALA A 260 -18.19 23.78 -16.60
C ALA A 260 -18.52 24.73 -17.74
N GLU A 261 -18.52 24.26 -19.00
CA GLU A 261 -18.93 25.05 -20.16
C GLU A 261 -20.37 25.56 -20.06
N LEU A 262 -21.29 24.72 -19.57
CA LEU A 262 -22.72 25.03 -19.44
C LEU A 262 -23.08 25.71 -18.12
N SER A 263 -22.26 25.57 -17.10
CA SER A 263 -22.49 26.16 -15.78
C SER A 263 -22.36 27.69 -15.82
N PRO A 264 -23.08 28.43 -14.96
CA PRO A 264 -22.91 29.88 -14.84
C PRO A 264 -21.45 30.27 -14.66
N GLN A 265 -21.05 31.41 -15.22
CA GLN A 265 -19.66 31.87 -15.12
C GLN A 265 -19.22 32.13 -13.66
N GLY A 266 -20.18 32.48 -12.80
CA GLY A 266 -19.93 32.82 -11.42
C GLY A 266 -19.32 34.22 -11.24
N THR A 267 -18.94 34.54 -10.01
CA THR A 267 -18.29 35.81 -9.66
C THR A 267 -16.76 35.67 -9.61
N LYS A 268 -16.04 36.79 -9.66
CA LYS A 268 -14.58 36.80 -9.42
C LYS A 268 -14.28 36.31 -8.01
N GLN A 269 -13.35 35.38 -7.90
CA GLN A 269 -12.96 34.77 -6.63
C GLN A 269 -11.89 35.60 -5.93
N ALA A 270 -12.05 35.83 -4.63
CA ALA A 270 -11.01 36.41 -3.79
C ALA A 270 -9.87 35.39 -3.60
N ARG A 271 -8.62 35.87 -3.70
CA ARG A 271 -7.45 35.10 -3.28
C ARG A 271 -7.12 35.49 -1.86
N ALA A 272 -6.92 34.51 -1.00
CA ALA A 272 -6.39 34.71 0.34
C ALA A 272 -5.17 33.83 0.48
N THR A 273 -4.00 34.44 0.55
CA THR A 273 -2.74 33.73 0.78
C THR A 273 -2.63 33.37 2.27
N LEU A 274 -2.03 32.22 2.57
CA LEU A 274 -1.62 31.92 3.94
C LEU A 274 -0.41 32.79 4.30
N ALA A 275 -0.31 33.21 5.56
CA ALA A 275 0.73 34.13 6.03
C ALA A 275 2.15 33.56 5.82
N ASP A 276 2.31 32.25 5.97
CA ASP A 276 3.61 31.57 5.91
C ASP A 276 4.06 31.27 4.46
N GLU A 277 3.30 31.73 3.45
CA GLU A 277 3.53 31.43 2.04
C GLU A 277 4.01 32.63 1.19
N GLU A 278 4.37 33.77 1.81
CA GLU A 278 4.76 35.00 1.12
C GLU A 278 6.15 34.97 0.43
N LEU A 279 6.96 33.92 0.59
CA LEU A 279 8.39 33.98 0.24
C LEU A 279 8.86 33.20 -1.00
N GLN A 280 7.98 32.63 -1.83
CA GLN A 280 8.42 31.92 -3.06
C GLN A 280 7.61 32.24 -4.32
N GLY A 281 7.21 33.49 -4.48
CA GLY A 281 6.69 33.99 -5.75
C GLY A 281 7.83 34.30 -6.73
N SER A 282 8.27 33.34 -7.55
CA SER A 282 8.90 33.73 -8.83
C SER A 282 7.86 34.53 -9.64
N PRO A 283 8.14 35.79 -10.04
CA PRO A 283 7.17 36.65 -10.74
C PRO A 283 6.71 36.12 -12.11
N PHE A 284 7.35 35.05 -12.59
CA PHE A 284 7.22 34.54 -13.96
C PHE A 284 6.39 33.25 -14.10
N THR A 285 5.67 32.77 -13.08
CA THR A 285 4.64 31.72 -13.30
C THR A 285 3.36 32.27 -13.94
N THR A 286 3.35 33.56 -14.27
CA THR A 286 2.39 34.20 -15.19
C THR A 286 2.64 33.82 -16.65
N PHE A 287 2.82 32.53 -16.96
CA PHE A 287 2.56 32.01 -18.30
C PHE A 287 1.12 31.51 -18.37
N SER A 288 0.19 32.45 -18.14
CA SER A 288 -1.25 32.33 -18.38
C SER A 288 -1.59 32.20 -19.88
N THR A 289 -0.65 31.73 -20.72
CA THR A 289 -0.75 31.77 -22.18
C THR A 289 -0.31 30.47 -22.88
N LEU A 290 0.13 29.43 -22.15
CA LEU A 290 0.37 28.10 -22.76
C LEU A 290 -0.75 27.07 -22.51
N GLY A 291 -1.96 27.56 -22.19
CA GLY A 291 -3.23 26.82 -22.28
C GLY A 291 -3.99 27.10 -23.57
N VAL A 292 -3.32 27.56 -24.63
CA VAL A 292 -3.92 27.94 -25.94
C VAL A 292 -3.90 26.79 -26.97
N LEU A 293 -3.76 25.54 -26.53
CA LEU A 293 -3.98 24.37 -27.42
C LEU A 293 -5.42 23.87 -27.46
N LEU A 294 -6.37 24.67 -26.97
CA LEU A 294 -7.70 24.76 -27.57
C LEU A 294 -7.80 26.15 -28.22
N ARG A 295 -7.26 26.27 -29.43
CA ARG A 295 -7.36 27.48 -30.26
C ARG A 295 -8.85 27.83 -30.41
N PRO A 296 -9.34 28.99 -29.90
CA PRO A 296 -10.72 29.42 -30.15
C PRO A 296 -10.87 29.63 -31.66
N GLY A 297 -11.57 28.73 -32.34
CA GLY A 297 -11.75 28.76 -33.79
C GLY A 297 -11.44 27.47 -34.55
N PHE A 298 -10.88 26.43 -33.90
CA PHE A 298 -10.75 25.10 -34.47
C PHE A 298 -11.25 24.05 -33.47
N LEU A 299 -12.57 23.95 -33.35
CA LEU A 299 -13.16 22.63 -33.15
C LEU A 299 -12.87 21.91 -34.46
N ASP A 300 -11.88 21.02 -34.50
CA ASP A 300 -11.62 20.26 -35.73
C ASP A 300 -12.93 19.63 -36.18
N ARG A 301 -13.35 19.96 -37.41
CA ARG A 301 -14.50 19.32 -38.07
C ARG A 301 -14.38 17.80 -37.98
N ASP A 302 -13.16 17.28 -37.89
CA ASP A 302 -12.83 15.88 -37.74
C ASP A 302 -13.26 15.28 -36.38
N ILE A 303 -13.33 16.05 -35.28
CA ILE A 303 -13.77 15.51 -33.98
C ILE A 303 -15.26 15.16 -34.01
N PHE A 304 -16.09 16.09 -34.48
CA PHE A 304 -17.53 15.86 -34.64
C PHE A 304 -17.82 14.83 -35.74
N LYS A 305 -17.08 14.85 -36.86
CA LYS A 305 -17.20 13.82 -37.89
C LYS A 305 -16.82 12.42 -37.41
N ARG A 306 -15.75 12.26 -36.60
CA ARG A 306 -15.39 10.97 -35.98
C ARG A 306 -16.48 10.44 -35.06
N ALA A 307 -17.23 11.34 -34.41
CA ALA A 307 -18.39 10.99 -33.61
C ALA A 307 -19.67 10.79 -34.42
N GLY A 308 -19.64 10.94 -35.75
CA GLY A 308 -20.81 10.83 -36.62
C GLY A 308 -21.73 12.07 -36.63
N MET A 309 -21.28 13.22 -36.15
CA MET A 309 -22.05 14.47 -36.10
C MET A 309 -21.83 15.37 -37.33
N ARG A 310 -22.89 16.08 -37.74
CA ARG A 310 -22.85 17.11 -38.81
C ARG A 310 -22.64 18.52 -38.22
N ASP A 311 -22.01 19.43 -38.98
CA ASP A 311 -21.85 20.84 -38.57
C ASP A 311 -23.23 21.51 -38.41
N PHE A 312 -23.48 22.14 -37.26
CA PHE A 312 -24.76 22.82 -36.96
C PHE A 312 -24.63 24.34 -36.89
N LYS A 313 -25.55 25.04 -37.55
CA LYS A 313 -25.83 26.47 -37.34
C LYS A 313 -27.32 26.64 -37.15
N LEU A 314 -27.72 27.34 -36.09
CA LEU A 314 -29.12 27.64 -35.79
C LEU A 314 -29.26 29.10 -35.39
N ASP A 315 -30.33 29.74 -35.83
CA ASP A 315 -30.57 31.17 -35.63
C ASP A 315 -31.29 31.50 -34.29
N LYS A 316 -31.70 30.50 -33.50
CA LYS A 316 -32.65 30.68 -32.37
C LYS A 316 -32.06 30.70 -30.94
N LEU A 317 -30.77 30.42 -30.73
CA LEU A 317 -30.13 30.56 -29.40
C LEU A 317 -29.20 31.77 -29.37
N ALA A 318 -29.04 32.38 -28.19
CA ALA A 318 -28.03 33.40 -27.97
C ALA A 318 -26.64 32.83 -28.34
N LYS A 319 -25.88 33.55 -29.17
CA LYS A 319 -24.60 33.10 -29.74
C LYS A 319 -23.64 32.51 -28.69
N GLY A 320 -23.58 33.10 -27.49
CA GLY A 320 -22.74 32.62 -26.39
C GLY A 320 -23.15 31.26 -25.82
N GLU A 321 -24.44 30.95 -25.75
CA GLU A 321 -24.97 29.67 -25.25
C GLU A 321 -24.72 28.54 -26.26
N GLN A 322 -24.89 28.83 -27.55
CA GLN A 322 -24.53 27.89 -28.62
C GLN A 322 -23.04 27.53 -28.61
N ASP A 323 -22.18 28.53 -28.45
CA ASP A 323 -20.74 28.33 -28.42
C ASP A 323 -20.31 27.52 -27.18
N ALA A 324 -20.99 27.71 -26.03
CA ALA A 324 -20.78 26.92 -24.83
C ALA A 324 -21.19 25.45 -25.02
N LEU A 325 -22.37 25.19 -25.59
CA LEU A 325 -22.84 23.84 -25.91
C LEU A 325 -21.91 23.11 -26.89
N LYS A 326 -21.40 23.80 -27.91
CA LYS A 326 -20.43 23.23 -28.86
C LYS A 326 -19.11 22.84 -28.19
N ARG A 327 -18.58 23.67 -27.28
CA ARG A 327 -17.37 23.33 -26.52
C ARG A 327 -17.60 22.18 -25.55
N ALA A 328 -18.77 22.14 -24.88
CA ALA A 328 -19.14 21.04 -24.01
C ALA A 328 -19.21 19.70 -24.77
N LEU A 329 -19.87 19.70 -25.92
CA LEU A 329 -19.96 18.54 -26.80
C LEU A 329 -18.58 18.03 -27.22
N ALA A 330 -17.63 18.91 -27.51
CA ALA A 330 -16.27 18.48 -27.89
C ALA A 330 -15.58 17.67 -26.77
N ALA A 331 -15.71 18.11 -25.51
CA ALA A 331 -15.16 17.39 -24.37
C ALA A 331 -15.83 16.03 -24.14
N TRP A 332 -17.17 15.96 -24.27
CA TRP A 332 -17.90 14.71 -24.08
C TRP A 332 -17.73 13.73 -25.24
N VAL A 333 -17.55 14.20 -26.48
CA VAL A 333 -17.22 13.33 -27.62
C VAL A 333 -15.92 12.57 -27.39
N GLU A 334 -14.91 13.26 -26.88
CA GLU A 334 -13.63 12.64 -26.51
C GLU A 334 -13.79 11.64 -25.35
N LEU A 335 -14.74 11.90 -24.45
CA LEU A 335 -15.04 11.05 -23.31
C LEU A 335 -15.78 9.76 -23.72
N ILE A 336 -16.81 9.83 -24.56
CA ILE A 336 -17.68 8.67 -24.84
C ILE A 336 -17.03 7.53 -25.62
N ASN A 337 -15.86 7.79 -26.22
CA ASN A 337 -15.06 6.79 -26.94
C ASN A 337 -14.10 6.01 -26.02
N ARG A 338 -14.10 6.32 -24.71
CA ARG A 338 -13.26 5.67 -23.70
C ARG A 338 -13.96 4.44 -23.12
N ASP A 339 -13.40 3.88 -22.05
CA ASP A 339 -13.93 2.69 -21.40
C ASP A 339 -15.43 2.86 -21.06
N PRO A 340 -16.33 2.05 -21.67
CA PRO A 340 -17.76 2.11 -21.42
C PRO A 340 -18.15 1.86 -19.95
N MET A 341 -17.29 1.21 -19.17
CA MET A 341 -17.56 0.88 -17.75
C MET A 341 -17.35 2.08 -16.82
N ASP A 342 -16.63 3.12 -17.25
CA ASP A 342 -16.35 4.30 -16.42
C ASP A 342 -17.64 5.12 -16.18
N PRO A 343 -17.97 5.49 -14.92
CA PRO A 343 -19.17 6.28 -14.62
C PRO A 343 -19.24 7.63 -15.36
N ALA A 344 -18.10 8.28 -15.62
CA ALA A 344 -18.07 9.54 -16.34
C ALA A 344 -18.43 9.36 -17.82
N VAL A 345 -18.02 8.25 -18.42
CA VAL A 345 -18.37 7.88 -19.81
C VAL A 345 -19.87 7.62 -19.93
N GLN A 346 -20.45 6.91 -18.96
CA GLN A 346 -21.87 6.62 -18.89
C GLN A 346 -22.71 7.92 -18.80
N GLU A 347 -22.27 8.88 -17.99
CA GLU A 347 -22.90 10.20 -17.92
C GLU A 347 -22.74 11.00 -19.22
N GLY A 348 -21.57 10.90 -19.86
CA GLY A 348 -21.32 11.51 -21.18
C GLY A 348 -22.30 11.04 -22.26
N TRP A 349 -22.72 9.77 -22.25
CA TRP A 349 -23.73 9.25 -23.17
C TRP A 349 -25.10 9.91 -23.02
N LEU A 350 -25.41 10.49 -21.86
CA LEU A 350 -26.65 11.25 -21.64
C LEU A 350 -26.48 12.74 -21.93
N ALA A 351 -25.32 13.28 -21.58
CA ALA A 351 -25.01 14.70 -21.71
C ALA A 351 -24.97 15.15 -23.19
N ILE A 352 -24.44 14.31 -24.08
CA ILE A 352 -24.39 14.58 -25.53
C ILE A 352 -25.78 14.72 -26.15
N PRO A 353 -26.66 13.69 -26.12
CA PRO A 353 -27.98 13.81 -26.74
C PRO A 353 -28.84 14.88 -26.09
N TYR A 354 -28.72 15.10 -24.77
CA TYR A 354 -29.36 16.23 -24.08
C TYR A 354 -28.96 17.57 -24.71
N SER A 355 -27.67 17.77 -24.94
CA SER A 355 -27.14 19.01 -25.48
C SER A 355 -27.46 19.19 -26.97
N LEU A 356 -27.49 18.09 -27.74
CA LEU A 356 -27.95 18.09 -29.13
C LEU A 356 -29.43 18.48 -29.23
N ASP A 357 -30.28 17.95 -28.35
CA ASP A 357 -31.70 18.31 -28.29
C ASP A 357 -31.89 19.81 -27.97
N LYS A 358 -31.11 20.33 -27.00
CA LYS A 358 -31.09 21.77 -26.69
C LYS A 358 -30.60 22.63 -27.85
N LEU A 359 -29.67 22.10 -28.64
CA LEU A 359 -29.21 22.70 -29.88
C LEU A 359 -30.16 22.44 -31.05
N GLY A 360 -31.39 21.95 -30.87
CA GLY A 360 -32.34 21.74 -31.98
C GLY A 360 -31.98 20.60 -32.95
N ALA A 361 -30.88 19.88 -32.71
CA ALA A 361 -30.44 18.75 -33.53
C ALA A 361 -31.19 17.46 -33.15
N HIS A 362 -32.53 17.50 -33.17
CA HIS A 362 -33.41 16.49 -32.59
C HIS A 362 -33.21 15.08 -33.20
N ALA A 363 -33.03 14.98 -34.53
CA ALA A 363 -32.78 13.70 -35.19
C ALA A 363 -31.47 13.04 -34.74
N GLN A 364 -30.42 13.85 -34.51
CA GLN A 364 -29.15 13.33 -33.99
C GLN A 364 -29.27 13.00 -32.50
N ALA A 365 -29.95 13.84 -31.71
CA ALA A 365 -30.23 13.55 -30.31
C ALA A 365 -30.95 12.20 -30.13
N LEU A 366 -31.93 11.90 -30.98
CA LEU A 366 -32.64 10.62 -30.99
C LEU A 366 -31.68 9.43 -31.21
N GLN A 367 -30.84 9.50 -32.25
CA GLN A 367 -29.85 8.45 -32.54
C GLN A 367 -28.86 8.23 -31.39
N PHE A 368 -28.39 9.31 -30.76
CA PHE A 368 -27.48 9.22 -29.62
C PHE A 368 -28.16 8.69 -28.36
N TYR A 369 -29.44 9.00 -28.12
CA TYR A 369 -30.20 8.41 -27.02
C TYR A 369 -30.42 6.91 -27.21
N GLU A 370 -30.73 6.44 -28.42
CA GLU A 370 -30.87 5.01 -28.71
C GLU A 370 -29.55 4.27 -28.43
N LYS A 371 -28.45 4.78 -28.97
CA LYS A 371 -27.11 4.23 -28.71
C LYS A 371 -26.75 4.24 -27.23
N ALA A 372 -27.11 5.30 -26.49
CA ALA A 372 -26.89 5.38 -25.06
C ALA A 372 -27.68 4.30 -24.31
N VAL A 373 -28.94 4.07 -24.66
CA VAL A 373 -29.78 3.01 -24.06
C VAL A 373 -29.16 1.63 -24.31
N ASP A 374 -28.73 1.33 -25.53
CA ASP A 374 -28.10 0.04 -25.87
C ASP A 374 -26.81 -0.20 -25.08
N ASN A 375 -25.95 0.83 -25.00
CA ASN A 375 -24.71 0.76 -24.23
C ASN A 375 -24.97 0.58 -22.73
N LEU A 376 -25.91 1.33 -22.15
CA LEU A 376 -26.25 1.23 -20.74
C LEU A 376 -26.91 -0.13 -20.40
N GLU A 377 -27.74 -0.69 -21.29
CA GLU A 377 -28.29 -2.05 -21.14
C GLU A 377 -27.20 -3.12 -21.14
N ASN A 378 -26.23 -3.00 -22.04
CA ASN A 378 -25.07 -3.89 -22.09
C ASN A 378 -24.22 -3.77 -20.82
N ASN A 379 -24.01 -2.54 -20.32
CA ASN A 379 -23.29 -2.30 -19.07
C ASN A 379 -24.04 -2.89 -17.86
N ARG A 380 -25.38 -2.79 -17.83
CA ARG A 380 -26.20 -3.40 -16.77
C ARG A 380 -26.03 -4.91 -16.74
N LYS A 381 -26.08 -5.58 -17.90
CA LYS A 381 -25.86 -7.04 -18.02
C LYS A 381 -24.47 -7.45 -17.56
N ARG A 382 -23.44 -6.66 -17.91
CA ARG A 382 -22.06 -6.90 -17.48
C ARG A 382 -21.90 -6.74 -15.97
N ALA A 383 -22.53 -5.73 -15.37
CA ALA A 383 -22.54 -5.55 -13.91
C ALA A 383 -23.19 -6.76 -13.20
N ASP A 384 -24.30 -7.30 -13.73
CA ASP A 384 -24.95 -8.51 -13.19
C ASP A 384 -24.05 -9.76 -13.28
N ALA A 385 -23.33 -9.92 -14.39
CA ALA A 385 -22.34 -11.00 -14.55
C ALA A 385 -21.19 -10.85 -13.55
N ALA A 386 -20.67 -9.63 -13.39
CA ALA A 386 -19.61 -9.31 -12.42
C ALA A 386 -20.05 -9.62 -10.98
N MET A 387 -21.26 -9.23 -10.58
CA MET A 387 -21.83 -9.55 -9.27
C MET A 387 -21.92 -11.07 -9.03
N THR A 388 -22.22 -11.85 -10.07
CA THR A 388 -22.29 -13.32 -9.98
C THR A 388 -20.91 -13.93 -9.76
N SER A 389 -19.92 -13.50 -10.53
CA SER A 389 -18.51 -13.92 -10.41
C SER A 389 -17.92 -13.62 -9.02
N ILE A 390 -18.26 -12.47 -8.44
CA ILE A 390 -17.83 -12.08 -7.08
C ILE A 390 -18.45 -12.99 -6.02
N ARG A 391 -19.74 -13.33 -6.14
CA ARG A 391 -20.42 -14.25 -5.20
C ARG A 391 -19.78 -15.64 -5.19
N GLU A 392 -19.23 -16.07 -6.32
CA GLU A 392 -18.49 -17.34 -6.43
C GLU A 392 -17.07 -17.28 -5.86
N GLY A 393 -16.59 -16.10 -5.42
CA GLY A 393 -15.27 -15.92 -4.81
C GLY A 393 -14.10 -15.89 -5.80
N ARG A 394 -14.36 -16.01 -7.11
CA ARG A 394 -13.32 -16.07 -8.15
C ARG A 394 -12.45 -14.82 -8.21
N MET A 395 -13.04 -13.65 -8.03
CA MET A 395 -12.34 -12.37 -8.14
C MET A 395 -11.20 -12.25 -7.11
N VAL A 396 -11.49 -12.47 -5.83
CA VAL A 396 -10.52 -12.27 -4.74
C VAL A 396 -9.35 -13.25 -4.89
N GLU A 397 -9.64 -14.52 -5.17
CA GLU A 397 -8.60 -15.52 -5.39
C GLU A 397 -7.72 -15.14 -6.59
N THR A 398 -8.31 -14.63 -7.68
CA THR A 398 -7.55 -14.23 -8.87
C THR A 398 -6.62 -13.05 -8.61
N ILE A 399 -7.07 -12.05 -7.84
CA ILE A 399 -6.27 -10.86 -7.49
C ILE A 399 -5.03 -11.26 -6.67
N VAL A 400 -5.20 -12.17 -5.71
CA VAL A 400 -4.14 -12.52 -4.76
C VAL A 400 -3.22 -13.64 -5.30
N ARG A 401 -3.67 -14.43 -6.28
CA ARG A 401 -2.99 -15.65 -6.75
C ARG A 401 -1.50 -15.49 -7.04
N ARG A 402 -1.08 -14.38 -7.66
CA ARG A 402 0.31 -14.15 -8.07
C ARG A 402 1.25 -13.91 -6.89
N ASP A 403 0.74 -13.21 -5.87
CA ASP A 403 1.52 -12.77 -4.71
C ASP A 403 1.09 -13.51 -3.43
N ILE A 404 0.46 -14.67 -3.57
CA ILE A 404 -0.08 -15.45 -2.44
C ILE A 404 1.02 -15.92 -1.48
N ASP A 405 2.24 -16.08 -1.96
CA ASP A 405 3.41 -16.50 -1.18
C ASP A 405 4.22 -15.28 -0.68
N ALA A 406 3.78 -14.05 -0.92
CA ALA A 406 4.48 -12.85 -0.46
C ALA A 406 4.35 -12.69 1.06
N GLU A 407 5.50 -12.57 1.74
CA GLU A 407 5.60 -12.45 3.20
C GLU A 407 5.72 -10.99 3.69
N SER A 408 5.46 -10.03 2.80
CA SER A 408 5.63 -8.59 3.03
C SER A 408 4.56 -7.96 3.94
N GLY A 409 3.64 -8.76 4.47
CA GLY A 409 2.62 -8.31 5.44
C GLY A 409 1.89 -7.04 4.98
N TRP A 410 1.78 -6.04 5.86
CA TRP A 410 0.99 -4.83 5.55
C TRP A 410 1.61 -3.93 4.48
N GLU A 411 2.89 -4.10 4.16
CA GLU A 411 3.60 -3.28 3.17
C GLU A 411 3.34 -3.70 1.72
N TRP A 412 2.64 -4.82 1.54
CA TRP A 412 2.24 -5.25 0.22
C TRP A 412 1.34 -4.23 -0.46
N LYS A 413 1.64 -4.01 -1.74
CA LYS A 413 0.88 -3.12 -2.61
C LYS A 413 0.42 -3.91 -3.82
N LEU A 414 -0.86 -3.79 -4.14
CA LEU A 414 -1.42 -4.34 -5.36
C LEU A 414 -0.88 -3.57 -6.56
N LYS A 415 0.02 -4.19 -7.32
CA LYS A 415 0.66 -3.55 -8.49
C LYS A 415 -0.11 -3.82 -9.78
N ASP A 416 -0.54 -5.07 -9.96
CA ASP A 416 -1.18 -5.53 -11.18
C ASP A 416 -2.57 -6.09 -10.85
N LEU A 417 -3.53 -5.79 -11.71
CA LEU A 417 -4.87 -6.34 -11.64
C LEU A 417 -5.08 -7.33 -12.78
N PRO A 418 -5.80 -8.45 -12.54
CA PRO A 418 -6.16 -9.35 -13.62
C PRO A 418 -7.12 -8.66 -14.60
N ASP A 419 -6.96 -8.95 -15.89
CA ASP A 419 -7.91 -8.50 -16.91
C ASP A 419 -9.20 -9.32 -16.80
N ALA A 420 -10.11 -8.82 -15.98
CA ALA A 420 -11.39 -9.44 -15.67
C ALA A 420 -12.49 -8.38 -15.66
N PRO A 421 -13.73 -8.70 -16.06
CA PRO A 421 -14.83 -7.72 -16.11
C PRO A 421 -15.07 -7.01 -14.76
N GLU A 422 -14.92 -7.73 -13.66
CA GLU A 422 -15.13 -7.22 -12.30
C GLU A 422 -14.08 -6.18 -11.91
N THR A 423 -12.83 -6.34 -12.38
CA THR A 423 -11.71 -5.46 -12.08
C THR A 423 -12.00 -4.01 -12.47
N TYR A 424 -12.63 -3.80 -13.64
CA TYR A 424 -12.92 -2.47 -14.16
C TYR A 424 -13.92 -1.70 -13.30
N TYR A 425 -15.00 -2.37 -12.88
CA TYR A 425 -16.01 -1.75 -12.02
C TYR A 425 -15.48 -1.39 -10.63
N LEU A 426 -14.50 -2.14 -10.15
CA LEU A 426 -14.01 -2.04 -8.79
C LEU A 426 -12.76 -1.18 -8.64
N GLN A 427 -12.27 -0.50 -9.69
CA GLN A 427 -11.05 0.32 -9.60
C GLN A 427 -11.07 1.33 -8.44
N ASN A 428 -12.20 2.03 -8.26
CA ASN A 428 -12.36 2.95 -7.14
C ASN A 428 -12.34 2.22 -5.80
N LEU A 429 -13.07 1.11 -5.69
CA LEU A 429 -13.12 0.30 -4.47
C LEU A 429 -11.75 -0.31 -4.13
N LEU A 430 -11.00 -0.77 -5.13
CA LEU A 430 -9.66 -1.33 -4.99
C LEU A 430 -8.64 -0.28 -4.50
N ALA A 431 -8.89 0.99 -4.81
CA ALA A 431 -8.13 2.12 -4.27
C ALA A 431 -8.58 2.53 -2.86
N GLU A 432 -9.74 2.05 -2.39
CA GLU A 432 -10.20 2.33 -1.04
C GLU A 432 -9.39 1.57 -0.01
N HIS A 433 -8.99 2.33 1.01
CA HIS A 433 -8.19 1.86 2.12
C HIS A 433 -8.74 0.58 2.79
N ARG A 434 -10.04 0.59 3.15
CA ARG A 434 -10.71 -0.55 3.79
C ARG A 434 -10.66 -1.84 2.96
N PHE A 435 -10.69 -1.72 1.63
CA PHE A 435 -10.68 -2.87 0.74
C PHE A 435 -9.27 -3.44 0.64
N GLN A 436 -8.27 -2.57 0.48
CA GLN A 436 -6.86 -2.97 0.47
C GLN A 436 -6.47 -3.70 1.76
N GLU A 437 -6.95 -3.25 2.91
CA GLU A 437 -6.69 -3.90 4.19
C GLU A 437 -7.34 -5.27 4.31
N ALA A 438 -8.60 -5.41 3.89
CA ALA A 438 -9.26 -6.71 3.86
C ALA A 438 -8.56 -7.67 2.87
N LEU A 439 -8.04 -7.15 1.76
CA LEU A 439 -7.31 -7.91 0.74
C LEU A 439 -5.95 -8.40 1.27
N LYS A 440 -5.20 -7.55 1.97
CA LYS A 440 -3.97 -7.92 2.67
C LYS A 440 -4.22 -9.03 3.69
N ASN A 441 -5.25 -8.86 4.54
CA ASN A 441 -5.63 -9.88 5.53
C ASN A 441 -6.01 -11.20 4.89
N TYR A 442 -6.81 -11.17 3.82
CA TYR A 442 -7.18 -12.37 3.08
C TYR A 442 -5.94 -13.08 2.52
N ARG A 443 -5.03 -12.35 1.87
CA ARG A 443 -3.76 -12.91 1.38
C ARG A 443 -2.95 -13.55 2.50
N ASP A 444 -2.75 -12.85 3.61
CA ASP A 444 -1.91 -13.33 4.70
C ASP A 444 -2.46 -14.64 5.29
N VAL A 445 -3.78 -14.75 5.42
CA VAL A 445 -4.43 -16.01 5.83
C VAL A 445 -4.19 -17.12 4.80
N ARG A 446 -4.32 -16.84 3.50
CA ARG A 446 -4.07 -17.83 2.43
C ARG A 446 -2.62 -18.28 2.39
N MET A 447 -1.67 -17.37 2.59
CA MET A 447 -0.24 -17.66 2.74
C MET A 447 0.00 -18.62 3.91
N MET A 448 -0.57 -18.31 5.08
CA MET A 448 -0.45 -19.18 6.26
C MET A 448 -1.07 -20.57 6.03
N GLN A 449 -2.20 -20.66 5.33
CA GLN A 449 -2.82 -21.94 4.97
C GLN A 449 -1.89 -22.81 4.12
N ARG A 450 -1.33 -22.24 3.05
CA ARG A 450 -0.36 -22.94 2.18
C ARG A 450 0.86 -23.41 2.96
N ASN A 451 1.35 -22.58 3.88
CA ASN A 451 2.44 -22.97 4.77
C ASN A 451 2.03 -24.16 5.65
N LEU A 452 0.85 -24.16 6.27
CA LEU A 452 0.36 -25.31 7.04
C LEU A 452 0.13 -26.57 6.21
N ASP A 453 -0.29 -26.44 4.95
CA ASP A 453 -0.43 -27.57 4.01
C ASP A 453 0.94 -28.18 3.69
N SER A 454 1.95 -27.34 3.50
CA SER A 454 3.33 -27.81 3.30
C SER A 454 3.85 -28.56 4.55
N TRP A 455 3.54 -28.08 5.75
CA TRP A 455 3.87 -28.75 7.00
C TRP A 455 3.10 -30.06 7.18
N LYS A 456 1.83 -30.10 6.80
CA LYS A 456 1.03 -31.33 6.78
C LYS A 456 1.71 -32.41 5.93
N ALA A 457 2.10 -32.08 4.70
CA ALA A 457 2.79 -33.01 3.81
C ALA A 457 4.12 -33.54 4.41
N ARG A 458 4.89 -32.66 5.07
CA ARG A 458 6.14 -33.04 5.76
C ARG A 458 5.87 -33.97 6.95
N LEU A 459 4.86 -33.65 7.78
CA LEU A 459 4.47 -34.47 8.93
C LEU A 459 3.94 -35.84 8.50
N ASP A 460 3.15 -35.89 7.42
CA ASP A 460 2.65 -37.14 6.84
C ASP A 460 3.82 -38.01 6.33
N THR A 461 4.83 -37.39 5.69
CA THR A 461 6.06 -38.09 5.28
C THR A 461 6.83 -38.65 6.48
N MET A 462 7.04 -37.84 7.52
CA MET A 462 7.69 -38.29 8.76
C MET A 462 6.93 -39.45 9.42
N GLU A 463 5.61 -39.37 9.49
CA GLU A 463 4.78 -40.44 10.04
C GLU A 463 4.93 -41.74 9.25
N THR A 464 4.96 -41.67 7.91
CA THR A 464 5.18 -42.87 7.09
C THR A 464 6.54 -43.51 7.36
N ALA A 465 7.60 -42.71 7.54
CA ALA A 465 8.93 -43.21 7.89
C ALA A 465 8.96 -43.91 9.26
N TYR A 466 8.19 -43.43 10.24
CA TYR A 466 8.06 -44.07 11.56
C TYR A 466 7.24 -45.36 11.53
N LYS A 467 6.26 -45.48 10.63
CA LYS A 467 5.44 -46.70 10.47
C LYS A 467 6.16 -47.80 9.70
N GLN A 468 7.19 -47.47 8.92
CA GLN A 468 8.00 -48.48 8.26
C GLN A 468 8.76 -49.27 9.32
N PRO A 469 8.65 -50.62 9.34
CA PRO A 469 9.44 -51.43 10.25
C PRO A 469 10.91 -51.12 10.00
N ARG A 470 11.66 -50.78 11.06
CA ARG A 470 13.12 -50.71 10.96
C ARG A 470 13.56 -52.07 10.43
N PRO A 471 14.44 -52.13 9.41
CA PRO A 471 14.96 -53.41 8.96
C PRO A 471 15.53 -54.13 10.19
N ASP A 472 15.20 -55.41 10.35
CA ASP A 472 15.77 -56.22 11.43
C ASP A 472 17.28 -56.03 11.38
N VAL A 473 17.83 -55.44 12.44
CA VAL A 473 19.28 -55.35 12.54
C VAL A 473 19.73 -56.78 12.79
N ALA A 474 20.22 -57.44 11.73
CA ALA A 474 20.70 -58.81 11.82
C ALA A 474 21.62 -58.89 13.05
N PRO A 475 21.35 -59.75 14.04
CA PRO A 475 22.15 -59.85 15.26
C PRO A 475 23.63 -60.05 14.92
N GLU A 476 23.92 -60.71 13.80
CA GLU A 476 25.25 -60.88 13.23
C GLU A 476 25.96 -59.55 12.90
N ILE A 477 25.25 -58.50 12.46
CA ILE A 477 25.84 -57.18 12.18
C ILE A 477 26.15 -56.46 13.50
N LEU A 478 25.28 -56.56 14.51
CA LEU A 478 25.55 -56.00 15.84
C LEU A 478 26.70 -56.72 16.53
N PHE A 479 26.71 -58.06 16.47
CA PHE A 479 27.81 -58.88 16.98
C PHE A 479 29.08 -58.58 16.22
N ARG A 480 29.07 -58.57 14.88
CA ARG A 480 30.24 -58.24 14.06
C ARG A 480 30.77 -56.85 14.39
N ARG A 481 29.92 -55.83 14.54
CA ARG A 481 30.33 -54.47 14.92
C ARG A 481 30.85 -54.39 16.37
N ALA A 482 30.33 -55.22 17.27
CA ALA A 482 30.77 -55.27 18.67
C ALA A 482 32.05 -56.11 18.87
N THR A 483 32.32 -57.06 17.97
CA THR A 483 33.54 -57.90 17.96
C THR A 483 34.58 -57.44 16.96
N GLU A 484 34.23 -56.55 16.04
CA GLU A 484 35.19 -55.81 15.23
C GLU A 484 35.98 -54.96 16.20
N ASP A 485 37.29 -55.19 16.26
CA ASP A 485 38.25 -54.26 16.83
C ASP A 485 38.17 -52.97 16.02
N TRP A 486 37.17 -52.15 16.33
CA TRP A 486 36.97 -50.86 15.73
C TRP A 486 38.07 -49.96 16.23
N THR A 487 39.20 -49.97 15.52
CA THR A 487 40.16 -48.88 15.61
C THR A 487 39.46 -47.65 15.05
N PRO A 488 39.24 -46.59 15.86
CA PRO A 488 38.65 -45.36 15.35
C PRO A 488 39.42 -44.91 14.10
N SER A 489 38.74 -44.56 13.01
CA SER A 489 39.42 -44.13 11.76
C SER A 489 40.05 -42.74 11.88
N TRP A 490 40.01 -42.14 13.06
CA TRP A 490 40.97 -41.11 13.41
C TRP A 490 42.32 -41.81 13.46
N THR A 491 43.14 -41.57 12.44
CA THR A 491 44.58 -41.60 12.68
C THR A 491 44.79 -40.71 13.89
N GLU A 492 45.08 -41.29 15.06
CA GLU A 492 45.67 -40.50 16.12
C GLU A 492 46.81 -39.76 15.43
N PRO A 493 46.76 -38.41 15.29
CA PRO A 493 47.95 -37.73 14.85
C PRO A 493 48.99 -38.21 15.85
N ALA A 494 50.12 -38.76 15.38
CA ALA A 494 51.13 -39.35 16.25
C ALA A 494 51.60 -38.29 17.25
N MET A 495 50.88 -38.16 18.36
CA MET A 495 51.15 -37.22 19.42
C MET A 495 52.26 -37.90 20.18
N THR A 496 53.48 -37.54 19.81
CA THR A 496 54.65 -37.84 20.61
C THR A 496 54.46 -37.11 21.93
N LEU A 497 53.93 -37.81 22.93
CA LEU A 497 53.89 -37.31 24.30
C LEU A 497 55.34 -37.15 24.76
N ARG A 498 55.83 -35.91 24.77
CA ARG A 498 57.05 -35.52 25.47
C ARG A 498 56.68 -35.06 26.86
N ALA A 499 57.30 -35.69 27.87
CA ALA A 499 57.26 -35.18 29.23
C ALA A 499 58.17 -33.96 29.33
N ASP A 500 57.65 -32.77 29.01
CA ASP A 500 58.37 -31.52 29.24
C ASP A 500 58.15 -31.04 30.69
N THR A 501 59.26 -30.80 31.37
CA THR A 501 59.34 -30.50 32.81
C THR A 501 59.31 -29.00 33.13
N ALA A 502 59.06 -28.12 32.14
CA ALA A 502 58.88 -26.68 32.34
C ALA A 502 58.03 -26.02 31.22
N LEU A 503 57.06 -25.18 31.58
CA LEU A 503 56.18 -24.39 30.69
C LEU A 503 56.79 -22.98 30.46
N ALA A 504 56.72 -22.41 29.23
CA ALA A 504 57.33 -21.11 28.86
C ALA A 504 56.47 -20.25 27.90
N ALA A 505 56.48 -18.90 28.13
CA ALA A 505 55.64 -17.69 27.75
C ALA A 505 54.88 -17.56 26.37
N PRO A 506 53.80 -16.72 26.23
CA PRO A 506 52.61 -16.88 25.35
C PRO A 506 52.88 -17.25 23.88
N GLY A 507 52.26 -18.36 23.45
CA GLY A 507 53.04 -19.50 22.95
C GLY A 507 53.34 -20.49 24.08
N SER A 508 53.29 -19.99 25.32
CA SER A 508 52.89 -20.64 26.56
C SER A 508 51.40 -20.71 26.66
N TYR A 509 50.97 -21.77 27.32
CA TYR A 509 49.63 -21.93 27.84
C TYR A 509 49.75 -21.93 29.38
N ASP A 510 49.77 -20.75 30.00
CA ASP A 510 49.86 -20.63 31.48
C ASP A 510 48.53 -20.88 32.18
N ALA A 511 47.44 -21.01 31.43
CA ALA A 511 46.27 -21.72 31.91
C ALA A 511 46.23 -23.04 31.14
N LYS A 512 46.39 -24.15 31.86
CA LYS A 512 45.86 -25.44 31.42
C LYS A 512 44.44 -25.13 30.95
N ALA A 513 44.17 -25.21 29.64
CA ALA A 513 42.81 -25.12 29.15
C ALA A 513 42.05 -26.11 30.03
N ALA A 514 41.17 -25.58 30.89
CA ALA A 514 40.40 -26.42 31.80
C ALA A 514 39.88 -27.54 30.90
N PRO A 515 40.09 -28.83 31.24
CA PRO A 515 39.56 -29.90 30.41
C PRO A 515 38.14 -29.48 30.13
N ALA A 516 37.84 -29.19 28.86
CA ALA A 516 36.50 -28.77 28.51
C ALA A 516 35.69 -29.97 28.96
N SER A 517 35.03 -29.86 30.11
CA SER A 517 34.21 -30.93 30.62
C SER A 517 33.33 -31.25 29.43
N PRO A 518 33.37 -32.48 28.89
CA PRO A 518 32.43 -32.85 27.85
C PRO A 518 31.08 -32.36 28.37
N PRO A 519 30.33 -31.56 27.57
CA PRO A 519 29.15 -30.86 28.05
C PRO A 519 28.38 -31.86 28.91
N ALA A 520 28.25 -31.55 30.20
CA ALA A 520 27.80 -32.54 31.16
C ALA A 520 26.56 -33.18 30.58
N ILE A 521 26.63 -34.48 30.30
CA ILE A 521 25.47 -35.20 29.79
C ILE A 521 24.52 -35.21 30.98
N GLU A 522 23.66 -34.20 31.04
CA GLU A 522 22.55 -34.12 31.97
C GLU A 522 21.57 -35.21 31.52
N LEU A 523 21.85 -36.43 31.94
CA LEU A 523 20.87 -37.49 31.92
C LEU A 523 19.68 -36.98 32.71
N ALA A 524 18.53 -36.84 32.04
CA ALA A 524 17.32 -36.32 32.64
C ALA A 524 17.08 -37.00 33.99
N THR A 525 17.21 -36.24 35.07
CA THR A 525 17.08 -36.76 36.44
C THR A 525 15.60 -36.95 36.76
N GLY A 526 15.07 -38.09 36.33
CA GLY A 526 13.69 -38.50 36.60
C GLY A 526 13.14 -39.36 35.48
N MET A 527 12.40 -40.42 35.84
CA MET A 527 11.59 -41.17 34.89
C MET A 527 10.56 -40.19 34.30
N PRO A 528 10.57 -39.91 32.98
CA PRO A 528 9.64 -38.94 32.40
C PRO A 528 8.20 -39.41 32.66
N LYS A 529 7.37 -38.55 33.24
CA LYS A 529 5.97 -38.87 33.60
C LYS A 529 5.10 -39.24 32.39
N ARG A 530 5.55 -38.89 31.18
CA ARG A 530 5.01 -39.29 29.87
C ARG A 530 6.18 -39.50 28.92
N PHE A 531 6.11 -40.55 28.10
CA PHE A 531 7.01 -40.70 26.96
C PHE A 531 6.63 -39.65 25.90
N ASP A 532 7.56 -38.77 25.58
CA ASP A 532 7.42 -37.73 24.55
C ASP A 532 8.46 -37.99 23.44
N GLY A 533 8.27 -39.13 22.78
CA GLY A 533 9.08 -39.54 21.64
C GLY A 533 8.71 -38.76 20.39
N ASP A 534 9.49 -38.94 19.34
CA ASP A 534 9.27 -38.25 18.07
C ASP A 534 7.91 -38.62 17.45
N TRP A 535 7.40 -39.83 17.69
CA TRP A 535 6.07 -40.25 17.25
C TRP A 535 4.97 -39.44 17.95
N GLU A 536 4.99 -39.33 19.28
CA GLU A 536 4.02 -38.55 20.04
C GLU A 536 4.07 -37.06 19.65
N LYS A 537 5.27 -36.52 19.41
CA LYS A 537 5.46 -35.16 18.90
C LYS A 537 4.81 -34.98 17.53
N ILE A 538 5.05 -35.89 16.58
CA ILE A 538 4.42 -35.84 15.26
C ILE A 538 2.90 -35.85 15.37
N GLN A 539 2.32 -36.72 16.20
CA GLN A 539 0.87 -36.77 16.40
C GLN A 539 0.34 -35.47 17.01
N SER A 540 1.02 -34.91 18.02
CA SER A 540 0.65 -33.63 18.62
C SER A 540 0.72 -32.46 17.63
N LEU A 541 1.75 -32.44 16.78
CA LEU A 541 1.94 -31.43 15.73
C LEU A 541 0.88 -31.55 14.64
N LYS A 542 0.50 -32.77 14.25
CA LYS A 542 -0.61 -33.01 13.31
C LYS A 542 -1.95 -32.52 13.87
N ALA A 543 -2.26 -32.83 15.12
CA ALA A 543 -3.47 -32.33 15.77
C ALA A 543 -3.48 -30.80 15.83
N ARG A 544 -2.35 -30.18 16.19
CA ARG A 544 -2.20 -28.73 16.19
C ARG A 544 -2.33 -28.13 14.79
N GLN A 545 -1.68 -28.72 13.78
CA GLN A 545 -1.76 -28.30 12.39
C GLN A 545 -3.21 -28.32 11.89
N ALA A 546 -3.94 -29.41 12.14
CA ALA A 546 -5.35 -29.53 11.75
C ALA A 546 -6.22 -28.45 12.43
N SER A 547 -6.01 -28.20 13.72
CA SER A 547 -6.75 -27.15 14.44
C SER A 547 -6.47 -25.74 13.90
N LEU A 548 -5.21 -25.42 13.62
CA LEU A 548 -4.82 -24.13 13.05
C LEU A 548 -5.34 -23.97 11.62
N HIS A 549 -5.29 -25.04 10.81
CA HIS A 549 -5.82 -25.01 9.46
C HIS A 549 -7.33 -24.70 9.46
N ALA A 550 -8.12 -25.33 10.32
CA ALA A 550 -9.55 -25.07 10.44
C ALA A 550 -9.86 -23.62 10.89
N LEU A 551 -9.05 -23.08 11.81
CA LEU A 551 -9.15 -21.67 12.21
C LEU A 551 -8.85 -20.72 11.05
N LEU A 552 -7.78 -20.98 10.29
CA LEU A 552 -7.44 -20.17 9.12
C LEU A 552 -8.48 -20.30 8.00
N GLU A 553 -9.09 -21.47 7.82
CA GLU A 553 -10.19 -21.64 6.86
C GLU A 553 -11.41 -20.81 7.22
N THR A 554 -11.75 -20.77 8.52
CA THR A 554 -12.83 -19.89 9.01
C THR A 554 -12.47 -18.42 8.77
N ALA A 555 -11.25 -18.01 9.13
CA ALA A 555 -10.78 -16.64 8.92
C ALA A 555 -10.73 -16.24 7.44
N ALA A 556 -10.30 -17.13 6.55
CA ALA A 556 -10.26 -16.90 5.11
C ALA A 556 -11.67 -16.69 4.55
N ASN A 557 -12.63 -17.53 4.98
CA ASN A 557 -14.02 -17.41 4.59
C ASN A 557 -14.63 -16.09 5.07
N ASP A 558 -14.33 -15.67 6.30
CA ASP A 558 -14.84 -14.42 6.85
C ASP A 558 -14.25 -13.20 6.13
N GLN A 559 -12.93 -13.15 5.91
CA GLN A 559 -12.29 -12.07 5.14
C GLN A 559 -12.77 -12.07 3.68
N GLY A 560 -12.94 -13.24 3.07
CA GLY A 560 -13.51 -13.39 1.73
C GLY A 560 -14.93 -12.81 1.64
N LYS A 561 -15.80 -13.09 2.62
CA LYS A 561 -17.15 -12.50 2.70
C LYS A 561 -17.12 -10.98 2.88
N VAL A 562 -16.19 -10.45 3.66
CA VAL A 562 -16.02 -8.99 3.81
C VAL A 562 -15.73 -8.35 2.46
N LEU A 563 -14.73 -8.87 1.73
CA LEU A 563 -14.37 -8.39 0.39
C LEU A 563 -15.53 -8.50 -0.60
N GLN A 564 -16.24 -9.65 -0.61
CA GLN A 564 -17.42 -9.86 -1.43
C GLN A 564 -18.52 -8.84 -1.14
N THR A 565 -18.80 -8.58 0.14
CA THR A 565 -19.85 -7.63 0.55
C THR A 565 -19.51 -6.21 0.09
N MET A 566 -18.26 -5.79 0.26
CA MET A 566 -17.82 -4.47 -0.21
C MET A 566 -17.96 -4.34 -1.73
N ALA A 567 -17.53 -5.36 -2.48
CA ALA A 567 -17.59 -5.36 -3.95
C ALA A 567 -19.03 -5.42 -4.49
N ILE A 568 -19.90 -6.23 -3.89
CA ILE A 568 -21.31 -6.32 -4.25
C ILE A 568 -22.04 -5.00 -3.96
N ASN A 569 -21.74 -4.35 -2.83
CA ASN A 569 -22.35 -3.07 -2.48
C ASN A 569 -21.96 -1.97 -3.49
N GLU A 570 -20.68 -1.90 -3.87
CA GLU A 570 -20.21 -0.95 -4.88
C GLU A 570 -20.89 -1.18 -6.23
N LEU A 571 -20.91 -2.43 -6.71
CA LEU A 571 -21.56 -2.79 -7.96
C LEU A 571 -23.07 -2.54 -7.94
N THR A 572 -23.73 -2.76 -6.81
CA THR A 572 -25.16 -2.45 -6.65
C THR A 572 -25.41 -0.96 -6.77
N GLY A 573 -24.53 -0.13 -6.18
CA GLY A 573 -24.57 1.33 -6.33
C GLY A 573 -24.40 1.77 -7.78
N GLN A 574 -23.39 1.24 -8.46
CA GLN A 574 -23.15 1.53 -9.88
C GLN A 574 -24.30 1.05 -10.77
N LYS A 575 -24.85 -0.14 -10.53
CA LYS A 575 -26.03 -0.66 -11.24
C LYS A 575 -27.23 0.27 -11.07
N LYS A 576 -27.51 0.74 -9.85
CA LYS A 576 -28.59 1.70 -9.59
C LYS A 576 -28.39 3.00 -10.38
N GLN A 577 -27.15 3.46 -10.50
CA GLN A 577 -26.83 4.64 -11.31
C GLN A 577 -27.08 4.39 -12.81
N ILE A 578 -26.65 3.23 -13.34
CA ILE A 578 -26.93 2.82 -14.73
C ILE A 578 -28.44 2.73 -14.97
N GLU A 579 -29.20 2.16 -14.03
CA GLU A 579 -30.67 2.07 -14.13
C GLU A 579 -31.33 3.45 -14.12
N LYS A 580 -30.84 4.38 -13.29
CA LYS A 580 -31.29 5.78 -13.32
C LYS A 580 -31.04 6.41 -14.70
N TYR A 581 -29.84 6.24 -15.25
CA TYR A 581 -29.49 6.74 -16.57
C TYR A 581 -30.34 6.11 -17.69
N LEU A 582 -30.66 4.82 -17.58
CA LEU A 582 -31.57 4.15 -18.51
C LEU A 582 -32.97 4.75 -18.48
N VAL A 583 -33.51 5.03 -17.29
CA VAL A 583 -34.82 5.66 -17.15
C VAL A 583 -34.82 7.07 -17.75
N GLU A 584 -33.78 7.87 -17.46
CA GLU A 584 -33.62 9.22 -18.01
C GLU A 584 -33.51 9.21 -19.54
N ALA A 585 -32.68 8.32 -20.11
CA ALA A 585 -32.52 8.18 -21.54
C ALA A 585 -33.82 7.75 -22.23
N ARG A 586 -34.53 6.75 -21.69
CA ARG A 586 -35.80 6.26 -22.25
C ARG A 586 -36.90 7.31 -22.20
N PHE A 587 -36.98 8.08 -21.12
CA PHE A 587 -37.95 9.16 -21.01
C PHE A 587 -37.66 10.29 -22.02
N ALA A 588 -36.39 10.68 -22.15
CA ALA A 588 -36.00 11.68 -23.16
C ALA A 588 -36.26 11.20 -24.59
N LEU A 589 -35.96 9.92 -24.87
CA LEU A 589 -36.24 9.28 -26.15
C LEU A 589 -37.74 9.27 -26.46
N ALA A 590 -38.59 8.86 -25.52
CA ALA A 590 -40.04 8.86 -25.69
C ALA A 590 -40.57 10.28 -25.96
N ARG A 591 -40.06 11.28 -25.25
CA ARG A 591 -40.42 12.69 -25.47
C ARG A 591 -40.05 13.17 -26.88
N LEU A 592 -38.88 12.76 -27.40
CA LEU A 592 -38.48 13.09 -28.76
C LEU A 592 -39.38 12.40 -29.80
N TYR A 593 -39.68 11.11 -29.61
CA TYR A 593 -40.63 10.39 -30.47
C TYR A 593 -42.02 11.03 -30.49
N ASP A 594 -42.55 11.45 -29.34
CA ASP A 594 -43.83 12.16 -29.27
C ASP A 594 -43.81 13.47 -30.06
N ARG A 595 -42.71 14.24 -29.97
CA ARG A 595 -42.54 15.47 -30.76
C ARG A 595 -42.42 15.18 -32.25
N GLN A 596 -41.75 14.09 -32.61
CA GLN A 596 -41.64 13.62 -34.00
C GLN A 596 -43.02 13.29 -34.57
N LEU A 597 -43.82 12.52 -33.83
CA LEU A 597 -45.18 12.13 -34.22
C LEU A 597 -46.12 13.33 -34.37
N LYS A 598 -45.91 14.39 -33.59
CA LYS A 598 -46.65 15.66 -33.70
C LYS A 598 -46.21 16.55 -34.87
N GLY A 599 -45.19 16.14 -35.63
CA GLY A 599 -44.62 16.94 -36.72
C GLY A 599 -43.79 18.14 -36.24
N GLU A 600 -43.50 18.25 -34.94
CA GLU A 600 -42.75 19.38 -34.37
C GLU A 600 -41.24 19.33 -34.67
N LEU A 601 -40.76 18.21 -35.26
CA LEU A 601 -39.35 17.99 -35.58
C LEU A 601 -39.03 18.17 -37.08
N ASP A 602 -40.04 18.29 -37.95
CA ASP A 602 -39.86 18.44 -39.40
C ASP A 602 -39.58 19.90 -39.83
N ASP A 603 -39.75 20.88 -38.92
CA ASP A 603 -39.49 22.30 -39.17
C ASP A 603 -38.03 22.69 -38.93
N GLN A 604 -37.10 22.19 -39.75
CA GLN A 604 -35.77 22.81 -39.95
C GLN A 604 -35.00 22.16 -41.11
N HIS A 605 -35.22 22.72 -42.32
CA HIS A 605 -34.30 22.59 -43.45
C HIS A 605 -33.04 23.44 -43.26
#